data_AF-A0A2A7UVI5-F1
#
_entry.id   AF-A0A2A7UVI5-F1
#
_cell.length_a   1.000
_cell.length_b   1.000
_cell.length_c   1.000
_cell.angle_alpha   90.00
_cell.angle_beta   90.00
_cell.angle_gamma   90.00
#
_symmetry.space_group_name_H-M   'P 1'
#
loop_
_entity.id
_entity.type
_entity.pdbx_description
1 polymer ?
#
loop_
_entity_poly.entity_id
_entity_poly.type
_entity_poly.pdbx_seq_one_letter_code
_entity_poly.pdbx_strand_id
1 'polypeptide(L)'
;MHCGAWLPTTREAGQPYSIRWTLADNTTVELGAEGVIAVGFALLAHTDGIHQRSRQIYAQIQAAQTAEEVAGISWTQEPAEIETAA
;
A
#
# COMPACT_ATOMS: atom_id res chain seq x y z
N MET A 1 24.68 32.21 -22.72
CA MET A 1 23.50 31.40 -23.11
C MET A 1 23.87 29.94 -22.90
N HIS A 2 23.60 29.39 -21.71
CA HIS A 2 23.85 27.97 -21.40
C HIS A 2 22.50 27.30 -21.15
N CYS A 3 22.16 26.42 -22.08
CA CYS A 3 21.01 25.53 -22.06
C CYS A 3 21.14 24.56 -20.87
N GLY A 4 20.04 24.34 -20.14
CA GLY A 4 20.01 23.57 -18.90
C GLY A 4 20.48 22.13 -19.07
N ALA A 5 21.55 21.78 -18.37
CA ALA A 5 21.92 20.40 -18.13
C ALA A 5 21.02 19.86 -17.01
N TRP A 6 20.02 19.06 -17.37
CA TRP A 6 19.36 18.18 -16.42
C TRP A 6 20.41 17.20 -15.89
N LEU A 7 20.57 17.12 -14.57
CA LEU A 7 21.44 16.11 -13.97
C LEU A 7 20.95 14.73 -14.42
N PRO A 8 21.85 13.82 -14.85
CA PRO A 8 21.46 12.46 -15.20
C PRO A 8 20.81 11.81 -13.98
N THR A 9 19.73 11.06 -14.21
CA THR A 9 19.13 10.25 -13.15
C THR A 9 20.14 9.21 -12.66
N THR A 10 19.98 8.70 -11.43
CA THR A 10 20.89 7.68 -10.85
C THR A 10 21.06 6.47 -11.78
N ARG A 11 19.99 6.10 -12.49
CA ARG A 11 19.95 5.06 -13.51
C ARG A 11 20.90 5.35 -14.68
N GLU A 12 20.91 6.58 -15.19
CA GLU A 12 21.75 7.00 -16.32
C GLU A 12 23.23 7.16 -15.91
N ALA A 13 23.47 7.51 -14.64
CA ALA A 13 24.81 7.61 -14.06
C ALA A 13 25.43 6.25 -13.69
N GLY A 14 24.72 5.12 -13.87
CA GLY A 14 25.19 3.78 -13.51
C GLY A 14 25.37 3.57 -12.00
N GLN A 15 24.78 4.43 -11.17
CA GLN A 15 24.86 4.35 -9.72
C GLN A 15 23.68 3.52 -9.18
N PRO A 16 23.91 2.66 -8.16
CA PRO A 16 22.81 1.94 -7.53
C PRO A 16 21.85 2.94 -6.89
N TYR A 17 20.55 2.77 -7.14
CA TYR A 17 19.51 3.53 -6.45
C TYR A 17 19.43 3.07 -4.99
N SER A 18 19.43 4.03 -4.05
CA SER A 18 19.16 3.81 -2.63
C SER A 18 18.29 4.94 -2.09
N ILE A 19 17.34 4.60 -1.22
CA ILE A 19 16.55 5.55 -0.44
C ILE A 19 16.47 5.12 1.01
N ARG A 20 16.66 6.08 1.91
CA ARG A 20 16.38 5.93 3.32
C ARG A 20 14.89 6.04 3.59
N TRP A 21 14.26 4.96 4.02
CA TRP A 21 12.83 4.85 4.23
C TRP A 21 12.50 4.67 5.70
N THR A 22 11.56 5.47 6.22
CA THR A 22 11.05 5.32 7.59
C THR A 22 9.82 4.41 7.59
N LEU A 23 9.88 3.33 8.36
CA LEU A 23 8.80 2.35 8.52
C LEU A 23 7.74 2.86 9.51
N ALA A 24 6.61 2.16 9.60
CA ALA A 24 5.49 2.53 10.45
C ALA A 24 5.83 2.53 11.96
N ASP A 25 6.84 1.75 12.37
CA ASP A 25 7.37 1.71 13.74
C ASP A 25 8.40 2.81 14.03
N ASN A 26 8.58 3.76 13.10
CA ASN A 26 9.59 4.82 13.11
C ASN A 26 11.04 4.36 12.99
N THR A 27 11.30 3.07 12.76
CA THR A 27 12.64 2.63 12.37
C THR A 27 12.94 3.06 10.94
N THR A 28 14.22 3.07 10.56
CA THR A 28 14.65 3.51 9.25
C THR A 28 15.50 2.43 8.59
N VAL A 29 15.21 2.12 7.32
CA VAL A 29 15.91 1.13 6.50
C VAL A 29 16.38 1.75 5.20
N GLU A 30 17.47 1.24 4.62
CA GLU A 30 17.88 1.59 3.25
C GLU A 30 17.23 0.62 2.26
N LEU A 31 16.57 1.15 1.24
CA LEU A 31 15.92 0.37 0.19
C LEU A 31 16.57 0.64 -1.16
N GLY A 32 17.00 -0.44 -1.81
CA GLY A 32 17.34 -0.43 -3.23
C GLY A 32 16.10 -0.44 -4.12
N ALA A 33 16.32 -0.46 -5.45
CA ALA A 33 15.23 -0.42 -6.43
C ALA A 33 14.22 -1.57 -6.25
N GLU A 34 14.72 -2.80 -6.02
CA GLU A 34 13.86 -3.97 -5.79
C GLU A 34 13.04 -3.84 -4.49
N GLY A 35 13.63 -3.28 -3.44
CA GLY A 35 12.95 -3.03 -2.17
C GLY A 35 11.80 -2.04 -2.32
N VAL A 36 12.00 -0.95 -3.07
CA VAL A 36 10.91 0.01 -3.35
C VAL A 36 9.81 -0.60 -4.21
N ILE A 37 10.15 -1.45 -5.18
CA ILE A 37 9.16 -2.19 -5.98
C ILE A 37 8.34 -3.14 -5.10
N ALA A 38 8.99 -3.87 -4.19
CA ALA A 38 8.31 -4.77 -3.25
C ALA A 38 7.33 -4.02 -2.33
N VAL A 39 7.73 -2.85 -1.82
CA VAL A 39 6.82 -1.96 -1.06
C VAL A 39 5.60 -1.57 -1.90
N GLY A 40 5.81 -1.21 -3.17
CA GLY A 40 4.72 -0.89 -4.09
C GLY A 40 3.73 -2.04 -4.29
N PHE A 41 4.22 -3.28 -4.47
CA PHE A 41 3.35 -4.45 -4.58
C PHE A 41 2.58 -4.76 -3.30
N ALA A 42 3.23 -4.62 -2.13
CA ALA A 42 2.56 -4.80 -0.84
C ALA A 42 1.41 -3.80 -0.66
N LEU A 43 1.64 -2.53 -1.02
CA LEU A 43 0.61 -1.49 -0.98
C LEU A 43 -0.54 -1.78 -1.95
N LEU A 44 -0.23 -2.26 -3.16
CA LEU A 44 -1.23 -2.64 -4.16
C LEU A 44 -2.13 -3.77 -3.63
N ALA A 45 -1.53 -4.83 -3.09
CA ALA A 45 -2.26 -5.96 -2.52
C ALA A 45 -3.15 -5.53 -1.34
N HIS A 46 -2.63 -4.67 -0.45
CA HIS A 46 -3.40 -4.14 0.66
C HIS A 46 -4.62 -3.34 0.18
N THR A 47 -4.41 -2.45 -0.80
CA THR A 47 -5.48 -1.60 -1.37
C THR A 47 -6.54 -2.44 -2.09
N ASP A 48 -6.13 -3.46 -2.87
CA ASP A 48 -7.09 -4.36 -3.49
C ASP A 48 -7.94 -5.09 -2.43
N GLY A 49 -7.31 -5.60 -1.37
CA GLY A 49 -8.03 -6.21 -0.25
C GLY A 49 -9.09 -5.29 0.37
N ILE A 50 -8.79 -3.99 0.53
CA ILE A 50 -9.77 -2.99 0.98
C ILE A 50 -10.92 -2.88 -0.03
N HIS A 51 -10.61 -2.77 -1.32
CA HIS A 51 -11.63 -2.63 -2.37
C HIS A 51 -12.52 -3.87 -2.51
N GLN A 52 -11.96 -5.08 -2.34
CA GLN A 52 -12.75 -6.31 -2.34
C GLN A 52 -13.75 -6.30 -1.17
N ARG A 53 -13.29 -5.99 0.04
CA ARG A 53 -14.14 -5.91 1.23
C ARG A 53 -15.22 -4.84 1.09
N SER A 54 -14.88 -3.66 0.57
CA SER A 54 -15.86 -2.58 0.40
C SER A 54 -16.97 -2.97 -0.57
N ARG A 55 -16.65 -3.67 -1.68
CA ARG A 55 -17.66 -4.19 -2.61
C ARG A 55 -18.58 -5.22 -1.95
N GLN A 56 -18.04 -6.10 -1.10
CA GLN A 56 -18.83 -7.10 -0.38
C GLN A 56 -19.78 -6.45 0.63
N ILE A 57 -19.30 -5.47 1.41
CA ILE A 57 -20.13 -4.70 2.35
C ILE A 57 -21.20 -3.91 1.59
N TYR A 58 -20.82 -3.27 0.47
CA TYR A 58 -21.78 -2.56 -0.37
C TYR A 58 -22.90 -3.46 -0.88
N ALA A 59 -22.58 -4.68 -1.33
CA ALA A 59 -23.58 -5.64 -1.74
C ALA A 59 -24.54 -6.03 -0.60
N GLN A 60 -24.05 -6.16 0.65
CA GLN A 60 -24.90 -6.41 1.82
C GLN A 60 -25.84 -5.24 2.09
N ILE A 61 -25.35 -4.01 2.00
CA ILE A 61 -26.17 -2.79 2.16
C ILE A 61 -27.29 -2.75 1.11
N GLN A 62 -26.97 -3.07 -0.16
CA GLN A 62 -27.96 -3.07 -1.23
C GLN A 62 -29.01 -4.19 -1.08
N ALA A 63 -28.67 -5.29 -0.41
CA ALA A 63 -29.58 -6.39 -0.16
C ALA A 63 -30.51 -6.13 1.05
N ALA A 64 -30.07 -5.35 2.03
CA ALA A 64 -30.84 -5.00 3.21
C ALA A 64 -32.13 -4.25 2.85
N GLN A 65 -33.22 -4.64 3.47
CA GLN A 65 -34.56 -4.07 3.30
C GLN A 65 -34.94 -3.16 4.47
N THR A 66 -34.22 -3.22 5.60
CA THR A 66 -34.49 -2.37 6.78
C THR A 66 -33.23 -1.72 7.35
N ALA A 67 -33.43 -0.69 8.16
CA ALA A 67 -32.34 0.00 8.85
C ALA A 67 -31.64 -0.92 9.87
N GLU A 68 -32.39 -1.81 10.53
CA GLU A 68 -31.87 -2.79 11.48
C GLU A 68 -30.95 -3.80 10.79
N GLU A 69 -31.29 -4.23 9.57
CA GLU A 69 -30.44 -5.13 8.78
C GLU A 69 -29.12 -4.44 8.38
N VAL A 70 -29.16 -3.17 8.00
CA VAL A 70 -27.93 -2.37 7.75
C VAL A 70 -27.10 -2.22 9.02
N ALA A 71 -27.74 -1.96 10.17
CA ALA A 71 -27.06 -1.82 11.45
C ALA A 71 -26.37 -3.12 11.92
N GLY A 72 -26.82 -4.28 11.42
CA GLY A 72 -26.20 -5.58 11.68
C GLY A 72 -24.98 -5.91 10.82
N ILE A 73 -24.67 -5.11 9.79
CA ILE A 73 -23.51 -5.34 8.92
C ILE A 73 -22.21 -5.04 9.69
N SER A 74 -21.25 -5.97 9.66
CA SER A 74 -19.93 -5.74 10.24
C SER A 74 -19.05 -4.93 9.28
N TRP A 75 -18.53 -3.80 9.78
CA TRP A 75 -17.72 -2.85 9.01
C TRP A 75 -16.21 -3.06 9.17
N THR A 76 -15.82 -3.88 10.14
CA THR A 76 -14.42 -4.16 10.46
C THR A 76 -14.23 -5.66 10.52
N GLN A 77 -13.26 -6.16 9.76
CA GLN A 77 -12.61 -7.41 10.13
C GLN A 77 -11.38 -7.05 10.95
N GLU A 78 -11.18 -7.76 12.05
CA GLU A 78 -9.91 -7.77 12.77
C GLU A 78 -8.80 -8.02 11.75
N PRO A 79 -7.73 -7.21 11.73
CA PRO A 79 -6.65 -7.43 10.78
C PRO A 79 -6.14 -8.86 10.98
N ALA A 80 -5.99 -9.61 9.90
CA ALA A 80 -5.25 -10.85 9.97
C ALA A 80 -3.89 -10.52 10.60
N GLU A 81 -3.56 -11.14 11.74
CA GLU A 81 -2.22 -11.08 12.32
C GLU A 81 -1.25 -11.30 11.17
N ILE A 82 -0.47 -10.27 10.84
CA ILE A 82 0.62 -10.43 9.91
C ILE A 82 1.63 -11.26 10.69
N GLU A 83 1.58 -12.58 10.51
CA GLU A 83 2.59 -13.50 11.00
C GLU A 83 3.92 -13.01 10.45
N THR A 84 4.69 -12.36 11.33
CA THR A 84 6.02 -11.85 11.06
C THR A 84 6.88 -13.06 10.75
N ALA A 85 7.11 -13.32 9.46
CA ALA A 85 8.11 -14.29 9.04
C ALA A 85 9.47 -13.82 9.56
N ALA A 86 9.99 -14.59 10.52
CA ALA A 86 11.34 -14.50 11.09
C ALA A 86 12.41 -14.90 10.07
#